data_AF-A0A963TDD2-F1
#
_entry.id   AF-A0A963TDD2-F1
#
_cell.length_a   1.000
_cell.length_b   1.000
_cell.length_c   1.000
_cell.angle_alpha   90.00
_cell.angle_beta   90.00
_cell.angle_gamma   90.00
#
_symmetry.space_group_name_H-M   'P 1'
#
loop_
_entity.id
_entity.type
_entity.pdbx_description
1 polymer ?
#
loop_
_entity_poly.entity_id
_entity_poly.type
_entity_poly.pdbx_seq_one_letter_code
_entity_poly.pdbx_strand_id
1 'polypeptide(L)'
;GADRVERVILTASGGPFRQADRATMAGVTPEQAVAHPNWSMGAKISVDSATMMNKGLELIEAHHLFPVTEAQIEILVHPQSVVHSLVEYVDGSVLAQLGSPDMRTPIGYALGWPRRMETPAPRLDLAAIAQLTFEAPDTDRFPALRLAREALRSGGGAPTVLNAANEVAVHRFLDRAVGFLDIPRVVEQTLGRLSATQVPETLDAVLALDAEARAVATEICGKMSPGG
;
A
#
# COMPACT_ATOMS: atom_id res chain seq x y z
N GLY A 1 5.57 19.50 18.23
CA GLY A 1 4.35 18.68 18.39
C GLY A 1 3.94 18.02 17.09
N ALA A 2 3.83 18.77 16.00
CA ALA A 2 3.69 18.24 14.63
C ALA A 2 4.60 19.03 13.68
N ASP A 3 4.72 20.32 13.93
CA ASP A 3 5.72 21.29 13.49
C ASP A 3 7.20 20.88 13.64
N ARG A 4 7.49 19.78 14.34
CA ARG A 4 8.85 19.25 14.55
C ARG A 4 9.06 17.88 13.94
N VAL A 5 8.05 17.34 13.25
CA VAL A 5 8.18 16.10 12.48
C VAL A 5 8.89 16.45 11.18
N GLU A 6 10.06 15.84 10.98
CA GLU A 6 10.82 15.94 9.74
C GLU A 6 10.25 14.96 8.71
N ARG A 7 10.12 13.68 9.10
CA ARG A 7 9.62 12.60 8.24
C ARG A 7 8.75 11.59 8.98
N VAL A 8 7.77 11.03 8.27
CA VAL A 8 7.05 9.81 8.65
C VAL A 8 7.54 8.69 7.72
N ILE A 9 8.09 7.63 8.30
CA ILE A 9 8.66 6.51 7.56
C ILE A 9 7.73 5.31 7.71
N LEU A 10 7.06 4.95 6.62
CA LEU A 10 6.17 3.80 6.53
C LEU A 10 6.98 2.56 6.16
N THR A 11 6.99 1.54 7.02
CA THR A 11 7.70 0.30 6.69
C THR A 11 6.84 -0.63 5.85
N ALA A 12 7.42 -1.35 4.89
CA ALA A 12 6.74 -2.36 4.09
C ALA A 12 7.45 -3.70 4.18
N SER A 13 6.72 -4.82 4.21
CA SER A 13 7.35 -6.16 4.14
C SER A 13 8.09 -6.41 2.81
N GLY A 14 7.70 -5.69 1.76
CA GLY A 14 8.12 -5.91 0.37
C GLY A 14 7.33 -7.00 -0.36
N GLY A 15 6.39 -7.67 0.34
CA GLY A 15 5.55 -8.72 -0.23
C GLY A 15 6.32 -10.01 -0.62
N PRO A 16 5.61 -11.04 -1.13
CA PRO A 16 6.22 -12.31 -1.55
C PRO A 16 7.20 -12.18 -2.72
N PHE A 17 7.08 -11.12 -3.53
CA PHE A 17 7.89 -10.92 -4.75
C PHE A 17 9.00 -9.88 -4.58
N ARG A 18 9.33 -9.51 -3.32
CA ARG A 18 10.40 -8.55 -2.99
C ARG A 18 11.71 -8.81 -3.73
N GLN A 19 12.06 -10.08 -3.97
CA GLN A 19 13.32 -10.50 -4.60
C GLN A 19 13.11 -11.17 -5.98
N ALA A 20 11.89 -11.15 -6.51
CA ALA A 20 11.59 -11.75 -7.81
C ALA A 20 12.05 -10.83 -8.95
N ASP A 21 12.53 -11.43 -10.04
CA ASP A 21 12.76 -10.71 -11.28
C ASP A 21 11.45 -10.51 -12.07
N ARG A 22 11.50 -9.65 -13.08
CA ARG A 22 10.33 -9.32 -13.89
C ARG A 22 9.75 -10.53 -14.63
N ALA A 23 10.61 -11.46 -15.08
CA ALA A 23 10.19 -12.67 -15.77
C ALA A 23 9.39 -13.60 -14.85
N THR A 24 9.84 -13.76 -13.60
CA THR A 24 9.12 -14.49 -12.55
C THR A 24 7.79 -13.82 -12.23
N MET A 25 7.78 -12.49 -12.08
CA MET A 25 6.55 -11.73 -11.78
C MET A 25 5.50 -11.81 -12.91
N ALA A 26 5.93 -11.97 -14.16
CA ALA A 26 5.01 -12.14 -15.30
C ALA A 26 4.18 -13.43 -15.21
N GLY A 27 4.74 -14.48 -14.57
CA GLY A 27 4.08 -15.78 -14.39
C GLY A 27 3.35 -15.96 -13.06
N VAL A 28 3.27 -14.93 -12.22
CA VAL A 28 2.65 -15.02 -10.88
C VAL A 28 1.16 -15.35 -10.98
N THR A 29 0.74 -16.34 -10.20
CA THR A 29 -0.68 -16.73 -10.09
C THR A 29 -1.36 -16.08 -8.87
N PRO A 30 -2.71 -16.02 -8.84
CA PRO A 30 -3.46 -15.55 -7.68
C PRO A 30 -3.06 -16.26 -6.38
N GLU A 31 -2.88 -17.58 -6.44
CA GLU A 31 -2.54 -18.38 -5.26
C GLU A 31 -1.17 -18.01 -4.70
N GLN A 32 -0.19 -17.72 -5.57
CA GLN A 32 1.13 -17.25 -5.16
C GLN A 32 1.06 -15.84 -4.56
N ALA A 33 0.27 -14.94 -5.14
CA ALA A 33 0.14 -13.57 -4.66
C ALA A 33 -0.59 -13.47 -3.31
N VAL A 34 -1.55 -14.37 -3.04
CA VAL A 34 -2.31 -14.38 -1.78
C VAL A 34 -1.51 -14.98 -0.62
N ALA A 35 -0.49 -15.81 -0.91
CA ALA A 35 0.37 -16.44 0.08
C ALA A 35 1.41 -15.46 0.68
N HIS A 36 0.97 -14.58 1.59
CA HIS A 36 1.86 -13.59 2.22
C HIS A 36 2.78 -14.22 3.30
N PRO A 37 4.08 -13.87 3.36
CA PRO A 37 5.05 -14.53 4.25
C PRO A 37 4.82 -14.31 5.75
N ASN A 38 4.34 -13.13 6.14
CA ASN A 38 4.29 -12.72 7.56
C ASN A 38 2.88 -12.55 8.15
N TRP A 39 1.84 -12.53 7.30
CA TRP A 39 0.50 -12.08 7.70
C TRP A 39 -0.56 -12.99 7.08
N SER A 40 -1.57 -13.35 7.86
CA SER A 40 -2.78 -14.01 7.36
C SER A 40 -3.84 -12.94 7.11
N MET A 41 -4.17 -12.68 5.85
CA MET A 41 -5.03 -11.57 5.44
C MET A 41 -5.98 -12.00 4.31
N GLY A 42 -6.98 -11.16 4.00
CA GLY A 42 -7.89 -11.39 2.87
C GLY A 42 -7.18 -11.26 1.51
N ALA A 43 -7.74 -11.88 0.47
CA ALA A 43 -7.11 -11.97 -0.84
C ALA A 43 -6.71 -10.60 -1.44
N LYS A 44 -7.58 -9.59 -1.37
CA LYS A 44 -7.33 -8.24 -1.93
C LYS A 44 -6.09 -7.60 -1.31
N ILE A 45 -6.01 -7.56 0.01
CA ILE A 45 -4.87 -6.95 0.71
C ILE A 45 -3.58 -7.76 0.53
N SER A 46 -3.66 -9.09 0.40
CA SER A 46 -2.48 -9.91 0.07
C SER A 46 -1.95 -9.57 -1.33
N VAL A 47 -2.81 -9.42 -2.34
CA VAL A 47 -2.39 -8.99 -3.69
C VAL A 47 -1.85 -7.56 -3.67
N ASP A 48 -2.49 -6.63 -2.96
CA ASP A 48 -1.99 -5.27 -2.79
C ASP A 48 -0.62 -5.22 -2.11
N SER A 49 -0.38 -6.12 -1.15
CA SER A 49 0.94 -6.25 -0.52
C SER A 49 1.97 -6.78 -1.53
N ALA A 50 1.59 -7.77 -2.33
CA ALA A 50 2.43 -8.33 -3.37
C ALA A 50 2.82 -7.34 -4.47
N THR A 51 1.92 -6.41 -4.84
CA THR A 51 2.19 -5.32 -5.80
C THR A 51 2.80 -4.08 -5.16
N MET A 52 2.92 -4.06 -3.83
CA MET A 52 3.16 -2.88 -2.99
C MET A 52 2.12 -1.75 -3.12
N MET A 53 0.99 -1.97 -3.79
CA MET A 53 -0.13 -1.01 -3.80
C MET A 53 -0.66 -0.75 -2.39
N ASN A 54 -0.62 -1.75 -1.50
CA ASN A 54 -1.01 -1.57 -0.10
C ASN A 54 -0.23 -0.42 0.55
N LYS A 55 1.08 -0.36 0.30
CA LYS A 55 1.93 0.71 0.83
C LYS A 55 1.70 2.05 0.12
N GLY A 56 1.33 2.02 -1.15
CA GLY A 56 0.87 3.22 -1.87
C GLY A 56 -0.40 3.82 -1.27
N LEU A 57 -1.39 2.98 -0.94
CA LEU A 57 -2.62 3.40 -0.27
C LEU A 57 -2.35 3.93 1.14
N GLU A 58 -1.50 3.24 1.91
CA GLU A 58 -1.09 3.70 3.24
C GLU A 58 -0.33 5.04 3.21
N LEU A 59 0.40 5.34 2.13
CA LEU A 59 1.03 6.65 1.93
C LEU A 59 -0.02 7.76 1.76
N ILE A 60 -1.06 7.51 0.97
CA ILE A 60 -2.19 8.44 0.81
C ILE A 60 -2.94 8.60 2.15
N GLU A 61 -3.18 7.50 2.85
CA GLU A 61 -3.82 7.50 4.17
C GLU A 61 -3.01 8.32 5.18
N ALA A 62 -1.70 8.12 5.27
CA ALA A 62 -0.82 8.85 6.19
C ALA A 62 -0.84 10.37 5.92
N HIS A 63 -0.92 10.79 4.66
CA HIS A 63 -1.07 12.19 4.30
C HIS A 63 -2.38 12.81 4.82
N HIS A 64 -3.46 12.04 4.85
CA HIS A 64 -4.75 12.53 5.35
C HIS A 64 -4.89 12.42 6.88
N LEU A 65 -4.32 11.38 7.50
CA LEU A 65 -4.41 11.15 8.95
C LEU A 65 -3.47 12.03 9.76
N PHE A 66 -2.29 12.36 9.20
CA PHE A 66 -1.26 13.08 9.91
C PHE A 66 -0.98 14.43 9.24
N PRO A 67 -0.62 15.47 10.02
CA PRO A 67 -0.31 16.79 9.49
C PRO A 67 1.07 16.82 8.81
N VAL A 68 1.23 16.10 7.70
CA VAL A 68 2.48 15.96 6.94
C VAL A 68 2.24 16.13 5.43
N THR A 69 3.23 16.68 4.73
CA THR A 69 3.22 16.77 3.27
C THR A 69 3.65 15.44 2.63
N GLU A 70 3.34 15.23 1.34
CA GLU A 70 3.77 14.04 0.60
C GLU A 70 5.29 13.83 0.64
N ALA A 71 6.07 14.93 0.56
CA ALA A 71 7.52 14.90 0.60
C ALA A 71 8.08 14.45 1.96
N GLN A 72 7.29 14.57 3.03
CA GLN A 72 7.67 14.11 4.37
C GLN A 72 7.33 12.64 4.62
N ILE A 73 6.67 11.95 3.69
CA ILE A 73 6.34 10.53 3.84
C ILE A 73 7.37 9.71 3.06
N GLU A 74 8.10 8.86 3.75
CA GLU A 74 9.09 7.93 3.19
C GLU A 74 8.58 6.49 3.30
N ILE A 75 8.99 5.64 2.35
CA ILE A 75 8.69 4.20 2.37
C ILE A 75 10.01 3.46 2.50
N LEU A 76 10.10 2.55 3.46
CA LEU A 76 11.28 1.74 3.72
C LEU A 76 10.90 0.25 3.76
N VAL A 77 11.62 -0.60 3.05
CA VAL A 77 11.33 -2.03 3.07
C VAL A 77 11.99 -2.67 4.29
N HIS A 78 11.18 -3.28 5.14
CA HIS A 78 11.56 -3.99 6.36
C HIS A 78 10.94 -5.40 6.35
N PRO A 79 11.64 -6.42 5.81
CA PRO A 79 11.07 -7.74 5.55
C PRO A 79 10.60 -8.47 6.82
N GLN A 80 11.22 -8.18 7.97
CA GLN A 80 10.86 -8.83 9.24
C GLN A 80 9.52 -8.33 9.81
N SER A 81 9.02 -7.18 9.35
CA SER A 81 7.74 -6.60 9.80
C SER A 81 7.64 -6.40 11.33
N VAL A 82 8.77 -6.17 11.99
CA VAL A 82 8.87 -5.95 13.45
C VAL A 82 8.79 -4.47 13.79
N VAL A 83 9.53 -3.64 13.05
CA VAL A 83 9.36 -2.18 13.08
C VAL A 83 8.18 -1.87 12.19
N HIS A 84 7.11 -1.28 12.72
CA HIS A 84 5.87 -1.07 11.98
C HIS A 84 5.85 0.27 11.23
N SER A 85 6.33 1.34 11.84
CA SER A 85 6.59 2.66 11.24
C SER A 85 7.50 3.47 12.16
N LEU A 86 8.09 4.54 11.63
CA LEU A 86 8.96 5.46 12.36
C LEU A 86 8.54 6.92 12.14
N VAL A 87 8.86 7.77 13.09
CA VAL A 87 8.72 9.23 13.01
C VAL A 87 10.06 9.85 13.35
N GLU A 88 10.62 10.60 12.40
CA GLU A 88 11.86 11.36 12.57
C GLU A 88 11.54 12.81 12.90
N TYR A 89 12.28 13.37 13.84
CA TYR A 89 12.14 14.75 14.29
C TYR A 89 13.33 15.59 13.82
N VAL A 90 13.12 16.91 13.78
CA VAL A 90 14.13 17.90 13.32
C VAL A 90 15.45 17.91 14.12
N ASP A 91 15.50 17.25 15.27
CA ASP A 91 16.71 17.07 16.08
C ASP A 91 17.49 15.79 15.72
N GLY A 92 17.03 15.04 14.73
CA GLY A 92 17.60 13.77 14.27
C GLY A 92 17.17 12.56 15.10
N SER A 93 16.31 12.73 16.12
CA SER A 93 15.76 11.60 16.86
C SER A 93 14.69 10.86 16.05
N VAL A 94 14.66 9.54 16.18
CA VAL A 94 13.68 8.67 15.51
C VAL A 94 12.94 7.86 16.55
N LEU A 95 11.62 8.00 16.58
CA LEU A 95 10.74 7.15 17.37
C LEU A 95 10.13 6.09 16.47
N ALA A 96 10.19 4.84 16.91
CA ALA A 96 9.64 3.70 16.18
C ALA A 96 8.70 2.91 17.08
N GLN A 97 7.63 2.37 16.49
CA GLN A 97 6.80 1.38 17.16
C GLN A 97 7.18 -0.02 16.68
N LEU A 98 7.54 -0.88 17.65
CA LEU A 98 7.91 -2.27 17.41
C LEU A 98 6.87 -3.20 18.03
N GLY A 99 6.65 -4.34 17.39
CA GLY A 99 5.74 -5.37 17.87
C GLY A 99 5.89 -6.66 17.07
N SER A 100 5.30 -7.74 17.59
CA SER A 100 5.03 -8.90 16.75
C SER A 100 4.03 -8.50 15.64
N PRO A 101 4.11 -9.08 14.43
CA PRO A 101 3.15 -8.82 13.36
C PRO A 101 1.77 -9.39 13.72
N ASP A 102 1.01 -8.64 14.53
CA ASP A 102 -0.27 -9.05 15.08
C ASP A 102 -1.21 -7.85 15.25
N MET A 103 -2.33 -7.85 14.52
CA MET A 103 -3.31 -6.76 14.50
C MET A 103 -3.99 -6.53 15.85
N ARG A 104 -3.96 -7.49 16.78
CA ARG A 104 -4.54 -7.32 18.11
C ARG A 104 -3.86 -6.22 18.90
N THR A 105 -2.57 -5.96 18.65
CA THR A 105 -1.81 -4.87 19.28
C THR A 105 -2.31 -3.48 18.88
N PRO A 106 -2.35 -3.09 17.58
CA PRO A 106 -2.89 -1.78 17.19
C PRO A 106 -4.39 -1.63 17.48
N ILE A 107 -5.20 -2.70 17.36
CA ILE A 107 -6.62 -2.67 17.74
C ILE A 107 -6.78 -2.39 19.23
N GLY A 108 -6.03 -3.08 20.09
CA GLY A 108 -6.06 -2.86 21.54
C GLY A 108 -5.60 -1.46 21.93
N TYR A 109 -4.62 -0.89 21.22
CA TYR A 109 -4.22 0.50 21.41
C TYR A 109 -5.35 1.48 21.07
N ALA A 110 -5.99 1.33 19.91
CA ALA A 110 -7.09 2.19 19.48
C ALA A 110 -8.29 2.14 20.45
N LEU A 111 -8.66 0.96 20.94
CA LEU A 111 -9.77 0.79 21.89
C LEU A 111 -9.43 1.26 23.32
N GLY A 112 -8.15 1.19 23.71
CA GLY A 112 -7.69 1.55 25.05
C GLY A 112 -7.31 3.02 25.22
N TRP A 113 -7.06 3.74 24.13
CA TRP A 113 -6.47 5.08 24.14
C TRP A 113 -7.23 6.08 25.04
N PRO A 114 -6.53 6.93 25.82
CA PRO A 114 -5.08 7.08 25.93
C PRO A 114 -4.40 6.08 26.89
N ARG A 115 -5.17 5.13 27.45
CA ARG A 115 -4.63 4.05 28.29
C ARG A 115 -4.20 2.87 27.42
N ARG A 116 -3.64 1.84 28.07
CA ARG A 116 -3.29 0.57 27.42
C ARG A 116 -4.29 -0.51 27.79
N MET A 117 -4.59 -1.37 26.83
CA MET A 117 -5.38 -2.58 27.00
C MET A 117 -4.45 -3.78 26.82
N GLU A 118 -4.64 -4.82 27.64
CA GLU A 118 -3.94 -6.09 27.44
C GLU A 118 -4.44 -6.79 26.19
N THR A 119 -3.54 -7.42 25.43
CA THR A 119 -3.87 -8.17 24.23
C THR A 119 -3.22 -9.55 24.29
N PRO A 120 -3.81 -10.58 23.66
CA PRO A 120 -3.21 -11.92 23.60
C PRO A 120 -2.13 -12.02 22.52
N ALA A 121 -1.63 -10.89 22.00
CA ALA A 121 -0.55 -10.90 21.01
C ALA A 121 0.75 -11.43 21.67
N PRO A 122 1.56 -12.23 20.95
CA PRO A 122 2.82 -12.71 21.49
C PRO A 122 3.75 -11.54 21.80
N ARG A 123 4.56 -11.69 22.86
CA ARG A 123 5.57 -10.68 23.19
C ARG A 123 6.70 -10.73 22.17
N LEU A 124 7.20 -9.57 21.79
CA LEU A 124 8.36 -9.44 20.91
C LEU A 124 9.62 -9.93 21.63
N ASP A 125 10.36 -10.84 20.99
CA ASP A 125 11.68 -11.30 21.44
C ASP A 125 12.75 -10.87 20.43
N LEU A 126 13.43 -9.76 20.74
CA LEU A 126 14.47 -9.20 19.87
C LEU A 126 15.71 -10.10 19.78
N ALA A 127 16.03 -10.85 20.84
CA ALA A 127 17.17 -11.76 20.82
C ALA A 127 16.90 -12.94 19.89
N ALA A 128 15.66 -13.45 19.87
CA ALA A 128 15.23 -14.49 18.94
C ALA A 128 15.17 -14.00 17.48
N ILE A 129 14.75 -12.75 17.25
CA ILE A 129 14.72 -12.15 15.90
C ILE A 129 16.14 -11.92 15.36
N ALA A 130 17.07 -11.55 16.24
CA ALA A 130 18.49 -11.31 15.99
C ALA A 130 18.82 -10.16 15.03
N GLN A 131 18.21 -10.10 13.84
CA GLN A 131 18.55 -9.15 12.79
C GLN A 131 17.30 -8.43 12.25
N LEU A 132 17.40 -7.10 12.19
CA LEU A 132 16.45 -6.23 11.49
C LEU A 132 17.17 -5.63 10.29
N THR A 133 16.59 -5.75 9.10
CA THR A 133 17.16 -5.20 7.87
C THR A 133 16.24 -4.15 7.27
N PHE A 134 16.83 -3.16 6.61
CA PHE A 134 16.12 -2.09 5.93
C PHE A 134 16.74 -1.89 4.55
N GLU A 135 15.90 -1.68 3.54
CA GLU A 135 16.34 -1.40 2.17
C GLU A 135 15.40 -0.38 1.50
N ALA A 136 15.92 0.37 0.53
CA ALA A 136 15.11 1.27 -0.27
C ALA A 136 14.12 0.46 -1.15
N PRO A 137 12.89 0.96 -1.38
CA PRO A 137 11.94 0.29 -2.26
C PRO A 137 12.41 0.34 -3.72
N ASP A 138 12.20 -0.76 -4.44
CA ASP A 138 12.46 -0.85 -5.89
C ASP A 138 11.20 -0.38 -6.66
N THR A 139 11.17 0.90 -7.04
CA THR A 139 10.02 1.51 -7.72
C THR A 139 9.88 1.07 -9.18
N ASP A 140 10.93 0.53 -9.80
CA ASP A 140 10.86 -0.03 -11.15
C ASP A 140 10.18 -1.40 -11.11
N ARG A 141 10.48 -2.20 -10.08
CA ARG A 141 9.82 -3.49 -9.80
C ARG A 141 8.39 -3.30 -9.31
N PHE A 142 8.14 -2.27 -8.51
CA PHE A 142 6.83 -1.98 -7.93
C PHE A 142 6.32 -0.58 -8.33
N PRO A 143 5.82 -0.42 -9.58
CA PRO A 143 5.32 0.87 -10.07
C PRO A 143 4.15 1.44 -9.25
N ALA A 144 3.41 0.59 -8.53
CA ALA A 144 2.30 1.03 -7.68
C ALA A 144 2.68 2.12 -6.67
N LEU A 145 3.92 2.08 -6.14
CA LEU A 145 4.43 3.10 -5.24
C LEU A 145 4.53 4.48 -5.91
N ARG A 146 5.05 4.51 -7.14
CA ARG A 146 5.14 5.72 -7.94
C ARG A 146 3.75 6.24 -8.28
N LEU A 147 2.85 5.37 -8.75
CA LEU A 147 1.48 5.73 -9.11
C LEU A 147 0.71 6.33 -7.93
N ALA A 148 0.88 5.80 -6.72
CA ALA A 148 0.25 6.34 -5.52
C ALA A 148 0.78 7.74 -5.17
N ARG A 149 2.10 7.98 -5.25
CA ARG A 149 2.67 9.32 -5.05
C ARG A 149 2.21 10.30 -6.11
N GLU A 150 2.16 9.89 -7.38
CA GLU A 150 1.66 10.71 -8.48
C GLU A 150 0.19 11.08 -8.26
N ALA A 151 -0.68 10.11 -7.93
CA ALA A 151 -2.08 10.37 -7.63
C ALA A 151 -2.25 11.32 -6.43
N LEU A 152 -1.45 11.15 -5.37
CA LEU A 152 -1.46 12.06 -4.23
C LEU A 152 -1.06 13.49 -4.62
N ARG A 153 0.02 13.63 -5.42
CA ARG A 153 0.51 14.94 -5.90
C ARG A 153 -0.46 15.62 -6.85
N SER A 154 -1.14 14.86 -7.71
CA SER A 154 -2.20 15.38 -8.57
C SER A 154 -3.39 15.89 -7.75
N GLY A 155 -3.63 15.32 -6.56
CA GLY A 155 -4.73 15.70 -5.69
C GLY A 155 -6.08 15.43 -6.36
N GLY A 156 -7.08 16.25 -6.03
CA GLY A 156 -8.41 16.13 -6.63
C GLY A 156 -9.05 14.77 -6.33
N GLY A 157 -9.61 14.17 -7.36
CA GLY A 157 -10.18 12.82 -7.34
C GLY A 157 -9.20 11.72 -7.78
N ALA A 158 -7.93 12.03 -8.04
CA ALA A 158 -6.96 11.03 -8.52
C ALA A 158 -6.77 9.84 -7.54
N PRO A 159 -6.73 10.03 -6.20
CA PRO A 159 -6.74 8.90 -5.27
C PRO A 159 -7.97 8.00 -5.37
N THR A 160 -9.16 8.57 -5.64
CA THR A 160 -10.40 7.81 -5.87
C THR A 160 -10.25 6.94 -7.12
N VAL A 161 -9.74 7.51 -8.21
CA VAL A 161 -9.50 6.79 -9.47
C VAL A 161 -8.48 5.66 -9.27
N LEU A 162 -7.38 5.93 -8.56
CA LEU A 162 -6.35 4.93 -8.26
C LEU A 162 -6.93 3.76 -7.47
N ASN A 163 -7.69 4.02 -6.40
CA ASN A 163 -8.28 2.96 -5.58
C ASN A 163 -9.28 2.12 -6.37
N ALA A 164 -10.20 2.78 -7.08
CA ALA A 164 -11.23 2.12 -7.88
C ALA A 164 -10.62 1.24 -8.99
N ALA A 165 -9.62 1.77 -9.71
CA ALA A 165 -8.92 1.03 -10.76
C ALA A 165 -8.15 -0.17 -10.19
N ASN A 166 -7.50 0.01 -9.03
CA ASN A 166 -6.77 -1.08 -8.36
C ASN A 166 -7.73 -2.20 -7.94
N GLU A 167 -8.88 -1.87 -7.33
CA GLU A 167 -9.86 -2.88 -6.93
C GLU A 167 -10.35 -3.71 -8.12
N VAL A 168 -10.65 -3.06 -9.25
CA VAL A 168 -11.04 -3.77 -10.48
C VAL A 168 -9.90 -4.64 -10.99
N ALA A 169 -8.68 -4.11 -11.07
CA ALA A 169 -7.53 -4.84 -11.60
C ALA A 169 -7.16 -6.06 -10.74
N VAL A 170 -7.19 -5.91 -9.41
CA VAL A 170 -6.96 -7.02 -8.46
C VAL A 170 -8.04 -8.08 -8.61
N HIS A 171 -9.32 -7.68 -8.71
CA HIS A 171 -10.40 -8.64 -8.92
C HIS A 171 -10.23 -9.41 -10.24
N ARG A 172 -9.90 -8.72 -11.32
CA ARG A 172 -9.61 -9.34 -12.62
C ARG A 172 -8.38 -10.27 -12.58
N PHE A 173 -7.36 -9.93 -11.81
CA PHE A 173 -6.21 -10.80 -11.61
C PHE A 173 -6.59 -12.07 -10.84
N LEU A 174 -7.36 -11.93 -9.74
CA LEU A 174 -7.86 -13.06 -8.96
C LEU A 174 -8.73 -14.00 -9.81
N ASP A 175 -9.51 -13.46 -10.74
CA ASP A 175 -10.32 -14.20 -11.71
C ASP A 175 -9.51 -14.74 -12.91
N ARG A 176 -8.18 -14.58 -12.91
CA ARG A 176 -7.26 -14.99 -13.99
C ARG A 176 -7.55 -14.34 -15.34
N ALA A 177 -8.18 -13.16 -15.35
CA ALA A 177 -8.50 -12.41 -16.56
C ALA A 177 -7.36 -11.49 -17.01
N VAL A 178 -6.47 -11.07 -16.10
CA VAL A 178 -5.27 -10.27 -16.39
C VAL A 178 -4.07 -10.82 -15.63
N GLY A 179 -2.84 -10.51 -16.08
CA GLY A 179 -1.61 -10.92 -15.42
C GLY A 179 -1.27 -10.06 -14.19
N PHE A 180 -0.36 -10.54 -13.35
CA PHE A 180 0.08 -9.81 -12.14
C PHE A 180 0.68 -8.44 -12.48
N LEU A 181 1.53 -8.38 -13.52
CA LEU A 181 2.14 -7.14 -14.00
C LEU A 181 1.15 -6.20 -14.71
N ASP A 182 -0.05 -6.67 -15.03
CA ASP A 182 -1.10 -5.83 -15.62
C ASP A 182 -1.81 -4.97 -14.58
N ILE A 183 -1.81 -5.35 -13.30
CA ILE A 183 -2.46 -4.59 -12.22
C ILE A 183 -2.01 -3.12 -12.21
N PRO A 184 -0.71 -2.80 -12.05
CA PRO A 184 -0.25 -1.40 -12.10
C PRO A 184 -0.47 -0.75 -13.47
N ARG A 185 -0.45 -1.52 -14.57
CA ARG A 185 -0.71 -0.99 -15.93
C ARG A 185 -2.14 -0.53 -16.11
N VAL A 186 -3.11 -1.26 -15.57
CA VAL A 186 -4.54 -0.87 -15.58
C VAL A 186 -4.73 0.41 -14.79
N VAL A 187 -4.13 0.50 -13.60
CA VAL A 187 -4.21 1.70 -12.74
C VAL A 187 -3.62 2.91 -13.45
N GLU A 188 -2.41 2.80 -14.01
CA GLU A 188 -1.74 3.87 -14.74
C GLU A 188 -2.58 4.37 -15.94
N GLN A 189 -3.10 3.45 -16.75
CA GLN A 189 -3.95 3.82 -17.89
C GLN A 189 -5.28 4.46 -17.46
N THR A 190 -5.86 4.02 -16.35
CA THR A 190 -7.13 4.59 -15.84
C THR A 190 -6.90 6.02 -15.34
N LEU A 191 -5.83 6.26 -14.58
CA LEU A 191 -5.42 7.60 -14.14
C LEU A 191 -5.18 8.54 -15.33
N GLY A 192 -4.47 8.06 -16.36
CA GLY A 192 -4.19 8.83 -17.56
C GLY A 192 -5.44 9.21 -18.37
N ARG A 193 -6.51 8.40 -18.32
CA ARG A 193 -7.76 8.69 -19.03
C ARG A 193 -8.69 9.63 -18.28
N LEU A 194 -8.78 9.52 -16.96
CA LEU A 194 -9.80 10.26 -16.19
C LEU A 194 -9.35 11.60 -15.62
N SER A 195 -8.06 11.96 -15.69
CA SER A 195 -7.53 13.31 -15.35
C SER A 195 -8.32 14.04 -14.24
N ALA A 196 -8.54 13.36 -13.11
CA ALA A 196 -9.45 13.78 -12.04
C ALA A 196 -8.83 14.84 -11.13
N THR A 197 -8.51 16.00 -11.70
CA THR A 197 -7.77 17.09 -11.03
C THR A 197 -8.60 17.90 -10.04
N GLN A 198 -9.93 17.81 -10.11
CA GLN A 198 -10.84 18.51 -9.20
C GLN A 198 -11.20 17.64 -8.00
N VAL A 199 -11.26 18.25 -6.82
CA VAL A 199 -11.72 17.55 -5.60
C VAL A 199 -13.24 17.39 -5.69
N PRO A 200 -13.78 16.16 -5.57
CA PRO A 200 -15.22 15.97 -5.49
C PRO A 200 -15.81 16.68 -4.25
N GLU A 201 -16.81 17.54 -4.45
CA GLU A 201 -17.39 18.35 -3.35
C GLU A 201 -18.45 17.59 -2.53
N THR A 202 -18.94 16.46 -3.04
CA THR A 202 -20.00 15.66 -2.42
C THR A 202 -19.68 14.16 -2.45
N LEU A 203 -20.32 13.40 -1.56
CA LEU A 203 -20.23 11.94 -1.58
C LEU A 203 -20.71 11.37 -2.93
N ASP A 204 -21.80 11.90 -3.49
CA ASP A 204 -22.32 11.47 -4.78
C ASP A 204 -21.30 11.70 -5.91
N ALA A 205 -20.56 12.80 -5.87
CA ALA A 205 -19.49 13.07 -6.83
C ALA A 205 -18.31 12.08 -6.67
N VAL A 206 -17.96 11.69 -5.44
CA VAL A 206 -16.97 10.62 -5.18
C VAL A 206 -17.46 9.29 -5.75
N LEU A 207 -18.71 8.92 -5.50
CA LEU A 207 -19.31 7.67 -5.97
C LEU A 207 -19.42 7.63 -7.51
N ALA A 208 -19.78 8.75 -8.14
CA ALA A 208 -19.82 8.86 -9.60
C ALA A 208 -18.42 8.68 -10.22
N LEU A 209 -17.40 9.32 -9.64
CA LEU A 209 -16.02 9.19 -10.09
C LEU A 209 -15.48 7.77 -9.88
N ASP A 210 -15.78 7.15 -8.74
CA ASP A 210 -15.45 5.74 -8.49
C ASP A 210 -16.10 4.83 -9.55
N ALA A 211 -17.39 5.00 -9.84
CA ALA A 211 -18.09 4.23 -10.86
C ALA A 211 -17.49 4.41 -12.26
N GLU A 212 -17.14 5.65 -12.64
CA GLU A 212 -16.48 5.95 -13.90
C GLU A 212 -15.09 5.29 -13.99
N ALA A 213 -14.29 5.39 -12.92
CA ALA A 213 -12.98 4.74 -12.83
C ALA A 213 -13.08 3.22 -12.96
N ARG A 214 -14.09 2.59 -12.34
CA ARG A 214 -14.34 1.16 -12.47
C ARG A 214 -14.72 0.76 -13.89
N ALA A 215 -15.55 1.57 -14.57
CA ALA A 215 -15.94 1.32 -15.96
C ALA A 215 -14.73 1.39 -16.90
N VAL A 216 -13.90 2.43 -16.76
CA VAL A 216 -12.68 2.59 -17.55
C VAL A 216 -11.66 1.49 -17.28
N ALA A 217 -11.41 1.15 -16.01
CA ALA A 217 -10.51 0.04 -15.66
C ALA A 217 -11.00 -1.30 -16.22
N THR A 218 -12.32 -1.55 -16.19
CA THR A 218 -12.93 -2.75 -16.77
C THR A 218 -12.73 -2.82 -18.28
N GLU A 219 -12.92 -1.70 -18.99
CA GLU A 219 -12.66 -1.61 -20.43
C GLU A 219 -11.18 -1.90 -20.75
N ILE A 220 -10.25 -1.35 -19.97
CA ILE A 220 -8.81 -1.58 -20.12
C ILE A 220 -8.49 -3.05 -19.91
N CYS A 221 -8.99 -3.68 -18.84
CA CYS A 221 -8.80 -5.11 -18.59
C CYS A 221 -9.34 -5.96 -19.74
N GLY A 222 -10.51 -5.61 -20.31
CA GLY A 222 -11.09 -6.34 -21.45
C GLY A 222 -10.27 -6.28 -22.75
N LYS A 223 -9.34 -5.32 -22.85
CA LYS A 223 -8.39 -5.20 -23.97
C LYS A 223 -7.05 -5.90 -23.71
N MET A 224 -6.83 -6.38 -22.49
CA MET A 224 -5.64 -7.14 -22.14
C MET A 224 -5.90 -8.62 -22.43
N SER A 225 -5.08 -9.22 -23.29
CA SER A 225 -5.12 -10.68 -23.48
C SER A 225 -4.52 -11.36 -22.25
N PRO A 226 -5.10 -12.47 -21.75
CA PRO A 226 -4.42 -13.29 -20.76
C PRO A 226 -3.21 -13.95 -21.44
N GLY A 227 -2.01 -13.42 -21.19
CA GLY A 227 -0.73 -14.03 -21.59
C GLY A 227 -0.09 -13.50 -22.87
N GLY A 228 0.42 -12.26 -22.82
CA GLY A 228 1.48 -11.79 -23.72
C GLY A 228 2.83 -11.74 -23.00
#